data_AF-A0AAU1F3T6-F1
#
_entry.id   AF-A0AAU1F3T6-F1
#
_cell.length_a   1.000
_cell.length_b   1.000
_cell.length_c   1.000
_cell.angle_alpha   90.00
_cell.angle_beta   90.00
_cell.angle_gamma   90.00
#
_symmetry.space_group_name_H-M   'P 1'
#
loop_
_entity.id
_entity.type
_entity.pdbx_description
1 polymer ?
#
loop_
_entity_poly.entity_id
_entity_poly.type
_entity_poly.pdbx_seq_one_letter_code
_entity_poly.pdbx_strand_id
1 'polypeptide(L)'
;MGERPPVAFSGVHSSLPAWSGARVGDEVYALHVNRCDVFVVSRMRVTDMERRDCCGTAAATWEDPAFPRHGDWSMLGAGGCGAAAVHVEATPVRFDMPIPDDLLARLTWRNRRGQTGDLKYVMDGRLERSVSLQGFYRLTSESAGQLAEVVGEPS
;
A
#
# COMPACT_ATOMS: atom_id res chain seq x y z
N MET A 1 -1.40 -8.73 14.45
CA MET A 1 -0.04 -8.46 13.91
C MET A 1 0.61 -9.80 13.61
N GLY A 2 1.42 -9.90 12.57
CA GLY A 2 2.13 -11.15 12.24
C GLY A 2 1.59 -11.90 11.01
N GLU A 3 0.36 -11.64 10.61
CA GLU A 3 -0.23 -12.23 9.40
C GLU A 3 0.21 -11.47 8.13
N ARG A 4 0.28 -12.21 7.02
CA ARG A 4 0.77 -11.71 5.73
C ARG A 4 -0.41 -11.60 4.76
N PRO A 5 -0.74 -10.40 4.25
CA PRO A 5 -1.82 -10.26 3.29
C PRO A 5 -1.43 -10.99 1.99
N PRO A 6 -2.24 -11.95 1.51
CA PRO A 6 -1.99 -12.61 0.23
C PRO A 6 -2.48 -11.77 -0.96
N VAL A 7 -3.34 -10.78 -0.68
CA VAL A 7 -3.98 -9.92 -1.67
C VAL A 7 -4.11 -8.51 -1.10
N ALA A 8 -3.77 -7.52 -1.92
CA ALA A 8 -4.11 -6.11 -1.77
C ALA A 8 -5.19 -5.74 -2.79
N PHE A 9 -5.90 -4.64 -2.56
CA PHE A 9 -7.15 -4.40 -3.28
C PHE A 9 -7.25 -2.96 -3.77
N SER A 10 -7.74 -2.81 -5.00
CA SER A 10 -8.12 -1.51 -5.54
C SER A 10 -9.57 -1.21 -5.23
N GLY A 11 -9.90 0.04 -4.97
CA GLY A 11 -11.30 0.43 -4.94
C GLY A 11 -11.75 1.12 -6.21
N VAL A 12 -13.05 1.05 -6.45
CA VAL A 12 -13.73 1.80 -7.51
C VAL A 12 -14.00 3.26 -7.09
N HIS A 13 -13.94 3.53 -5.78
CA HIS A 13 -14.13 4.87 -5.22
C HIS A 13 -12.79 5.60 -5.08
N SER A 14 -12.81 6.93 -5.24
CA SER A 14 -11.63 7.80 -5.11
C SER A 14 -10.99 7.79 -3.71
N SER A 15 -11.66 7.19 -2.72
CA SER A 15 -11.17 6.99 -1.36
C SER A 15 -10.22 5.79 -1.22
N LEU A 16 -10.10 4.96 -2.27
CA LEU A 16 -9.25 3.77 -2.28
C LEU A 16 -8.15 3.92 -3.35
N PRO A 17 -6.95 3.36 -3.12
CA PRO A 17 -5.85 3.50 -4.05
C PRO A 17 -6.19 2.85 -5.40
N ALA A 18 -5.98 3.59 -6.49
CA ALA A 18 -6.10 3.05 -7.83
C ALA A 18 -4.85 2.25 -8.20
N TRP A 19 -5.01 0.93 -8.36
CA TRP A 19 -3.93 0.01 -8.78
C TRP A 19 -3.81 -0.12 -10.30
N SER A 20 -4.58 0.63 -11.08
CA SER A 20 -4.57 0.59 -12.55
C SER A 20 -3.19 0.84 -13.18
N GLY A 21 -2.26 1.42 -12.41
CA GLY A 21 -0.89 1.66 -12.84
C GLY A 21 0.08 0.54 -12.45
N ALA A 22 -0.25 -0.33 -11.50
CA ALA A 22 0.63 -1.35 -10.95
C ALA A 22 0.96 -2.45 -11.98
N ARG A 23 2.08 -3.15 -11.75
CA ARG A 23 2.52 -4.27 -12.59
C ARG A 23 3.07 -5.38 -11.71
N VAL A 24 3.02 -6.61 -12.22
CA VAL A 24 3.74 -7.74 -11.62
C VAL A 24 5.22 -7.38 -11.47
N GLY A 25 5.76 -7.62 -10.28
CA GLY A 25 7.12 -7.26 -9.88
C GLY A 25 7.25 -5.90 -9.19
N ASP A 26 6.22 -5.04 -9.20
CA ASP A 26 6.26 -3.78 -8.46
C ASP A 26 6.38 -4.04 -6.94
N GLU A 27 7.26 -3.28 -6.28
CA GLU A 27 7.32 -3.20 -4.82
C GLU A 27 6.40 -2.10 -4.32
N VAL A 28 5.63 -2.41 -3.27
CA VAL A 28 4.57 -1.58 -2.74
C VAL A 28 4.64 -1.58 -1.22
N TYR A 29 4.46 -0.41 -0.62
CA TYR A 29 4.48 -0.23 0.82
C TYR A 29 3.09 0.22 1.28
N ALA A 30 2.45 -0.56 2.17
CA ALA A 30 1.27 -0.11 2.88
C ALA A 30 1.71 0.86 3.99
N LEU A 31 1.17 2.07 3.99
CA LEU A 31 1.47 3.08 4.98
C LEU A 31 0.27 3.33 5.90
N HIS A 32 0.55 3.60 7.17
CA HIS A 32 -0.42 4.07 8.14
C HIS A 32 0.05 5.39 8.73
N VAL A 33 -0.90 6.28 9.03
CA VAL A 33 -0.60 7.56 9.67
C VAL A 33 -1.31 7.59 11.01
N ASN A 34 -0.55 7.86 12.07
CA ASN A 34 -1.08 8.05 13.41
C ASN A 34 -0.35 9.21 14.09
N ARG A 35 -1.10 10.18 14.64
CA ARG A 35 -0.54 11.36 15.31
C ARG A 35 0.58 12.07 14.53
N CYS A 36 0.40 12.20 13.21
CA CYS A 36 1.35 12.79 12.26
C CYS A 36 2.62 11.97 11.98
N ASP A 37 2.80 10.82 12.62
CA ASP A 37 3.87 9.88 12.30
C ASP A 37 3.42 8.92 11.19
N VAL A 38 4.33 8.58 10.28
CA VAL A 38 4.08 7.66 9.16
C VAL A 38 4.73 6.31 9.48
N PHE A 39 3.94 5.24 9.41
CA PHE A 39 4.36 3.88 9.70
C PHE A 39 4.34 3.04 8.43
N VAL A 40 5.34 2.19 8.25
CA VAL A 40 5.25 1.11 7.27
C VAL A 40 4.52 -0.06 7.90
N VAL A 41 3.35 -0.38 7.34
CA VAL A 41 2.51 -1.46 7.81
C VAL A 41 2.93 -2.80 7.23
N SER A 42 3.28 -2.80 5.95
CA SER A 42 3.77 -3.98 5.24
C SER A 42 4.51 -3.57 3.97
N ARG A 43 5.62 -4.25 3.67
CA ARG A 43 6.18 -4.32 2.32
C ARG A 43 5.46 -5.43 1.56
N MET A 44 5.20 -5.20 0.28
CA MET A 44 4.50 -6.11 -0.62
C MET A 44 5.17 -6.12 -1.97
N ARG A 45 5.22 -7.28 -2.62
CA ARG A 45 5.60 -7.41 -4.04
C ARG A 45 4.42 -7.93 -4.83
N VAL A 46 4.04 -7.25 -5.90
CA VAL A 46 2.94 -7.69 -6.77
C VAL A 46 3.35 -8.96 -7.51
N THR A 47 2.58 -10.03 -7.35
CA THR A 47 2.81 -11.33 -7.98
C THR A 47 1.79 -11.64 -9.07
N ASP A 48 0.56 -11.11 -8.95
CA ASP A 48 -0.49 -11.26 -9.94
C ASP A 48 -1.50 -10.10 -9.84
N MET A 49 -2.14 -9.76 -10.95
CA MET A 49 -3.22 -8.78 -11.03
C MET A 49 -4.57 -9.38 -11.47
N GLU A 50 -4.61 -10.67 -11.80
CA GLU A 50 -5.84 -11.38 -12.16
C GLU A 50 -6.55 -11.94 -10.93
N ARG A 51 -7.87 -12.11 -11.01
CA ARG A 51 -8.65 -12.78 -9.97
C ARG A 51 -8.34 -14.28 -10.01
N ARG A 52 -8.10 -14.88 -8.84
CA ARG A 52 -7.84 -16.32 -8.68
C ARG A 52 -8.91 -17.00 -7.84
N ASP A 53 -8.86 -18.32 -7.77
CA ASP A 53 -9.78 -19.14 -6.96
C ASP A 53 -9.81 -18.72 -5.49
N CYS A 54 -8.68 -18.25 -4.93
CA CYS A 54 -8.62 -17.73 -3.57
C CYS A 54 -9.51 -16.51 -3.35
N CYS A 55 -9.85 -15.75 -4.38
CA CYS A 55 -10.73 -14.58 -4.27
C CYS A 55 -12.21 -14.97 -4.12
N GLY A 56 -12.59 -16.20 -4.46
CA GLY A 56 -14.00 -16.63 -4.50
C GLY A 56 -14.81 -15.94 -5.59
N THR A 57 -16.14 -16.12 -5.56
CA THR A 57 -17.06 -15.54 -6.54
C THR A 57 -17.03 -14.01 -6.50
N ALA A 58 -17.05 -13.38 -7.69
CA ALA A 58 -17.12 -11.93 -7.79
C ALA A 58 -18.47 -11.42 -7.26
N ALA A 59 -18.44 -10.30 -6.54
CA ALA A 59 -19.64 -9.61 -6.07
C ALA A 59 -20.52 -9.24 -7.28
N ALA A 60 -21.80 -9.62 -7.23
CA ALA A 60 -22.79 -9.26 -8.23
C ALA A 60 -23.50 -7.95 -7.88
N THR A 61 -23.58 -7.66 -6.59
CA THR A 61 -24.22 -6.48 -6.01
C THR A 61 -23.30 -5.81 -4.99
N TRP A 62 -23.67 -4.59 -4.59
CA TRP A 62 -23.00 -3.84 -3.52
C TRP A 62 -23.09 -4.48 -2.12
N GLU A 63 -24.04 -5.37 -1.89
CA GLU A 63 -24.25 -6.09 -0.63
C GLU A 63 -23.34 -7.32 -0.55
N ASP A 64 -22.89 -7.82 -1.70
CA ASP A 64 -21.98 -8.96 -1.76
C ASP A 64 -20.56 -8.55 -1.33
N PRO A 65 -19.88 -9.39 -0.54
CA PRO A 65 -18.48 -9.15 -0.24
C PRO A 65 -17.64 -9.25 -1.52
N ALA A 66 -16.83 -8.22 -1.82
CA ALA A 66 -15.96 -8.23 -3.00
C ALA A 66 -14.96 -9.41 -2.99
N PHE A 67 -14.50 -9.79 -1.79
CA PHE A 67 -13.50 -10.83 -1.55
C PHE A 67 -13.83 -11.65 -0.28
N PRO A 68 -14.77 -12.62 -0.36
CA PRO A 68 -15.30 -13.34 0.80
C PRO A 68 -14.25 -14.13 1.62
N ARG A 69 -13.08 -14.43 1.06
CA ARG A 69 -11.98 -15.14 1.75
C ARG A 69 -10.89 -14.23 2.31
N HIS A 70 -11.04 -12.91 2.17
CA HIS A 70 -10.01 -11.93 2.54
C HIS A 70 -10.57 -10.76 3.37
N GLY A 71 -11.69 -10.96 4.08
CA GLY A 71 -12.35 -9.90 4.86
C GLY A 71 -11.45 -9.22 5.90
N ASP A 72 -10.52 -9.98 6.47
CA ASP A 72 -9.55 -9.47 7.47
C ASP A 72 -8.61 -8.39 6.89
N TRP A 73 -8.47 -8.34 5.56
CA TRP A 73 -7.62 -7.39 4.84
C TRP A 73 -8.39 -6.20 4.27
N SER A 74 -9.67 -6.04 4.62
CA SER A 74 -10.53 -4.93 4.21
C SER A 74 -9.92 -3.55 4.45
N MET A 75 -9.15 -3.40 5.54
CA MET A 75 -8.41 -2.16 5.85
C MET A 75 -7.30 -1.80 4.86
N LEU A 76 -6.81 -2.77 4.07
CA LEU A 76 -5.88 -2.56 2.94
C LEU A 76 -6.62 -2.31 1.61
N GLY A 77 -7.93 -2.04 1.69
CA GLY A 77 -8.78 -1.69 0.55
C GLY A 77 -9.67 -2.82 0.03
N ALA A 78 -9.86 -3.93 0.76
CA ALA A 78 -10.64 -5.10 0.31
C ALA A 78 -12.17 -4.89 0.20
N GLY A 79 -12.62 -3.66 -0.03
CA GLY A 79 -14.04 -3.30 -0.03
C GLY A 79 -14.48 -2.67 -1.34
N GLY A 80 -15.62 -3.12 -1.85
CA GLY A 80 -16.41 -2.41 -2.87
C GLY A 80 -16.68 -3.21 -4.14
N CYS A 81 -17.87 -2.97 -4.72
CA CYS A 81 -18.23 -3.47 -6.04
C CYS A 81 -17.20 -2.99 -7.09
N GLY A 82 -16.64 -3.93 -7.86
CA GLY A 82 -15.67 -3.67 -8.94
C GLY A 82 -14.21 -3.51 -8.50
N ALA A 83 -13.88 -3.77 -7.23
CA ALA A 83 -12.51 -3.81 -6.74
C ALA A 83 -11.68 -4.89 -7.48
N ALA A 84 -10.45 -4.55 -7.90
CA ALA A 84 -9.53 -5.50 -8.52
C ALA A 84 -8.64 -6.16 -7.48
N ALA A 85 -8.42 -7.48 -7.63
CA ALA A 85 -7.48 -8.22 -6.80
C ALA A 85 -6.04 -7.96 -7.26
N VAL A 86 -5.15 -7.65 -6.33
CA VAL A 86 -3.71 -7.59 -6.58
C VAL A 86 -3.05 -8.58 -5.63
N HIS A 87 -2.65 -9.73 -6.15
CA HIS A 87 -1.96 -10.73 -5.36
C HIS A 87 -0.55 -10.25 -5.03
N VAL A 88 -0.15 -10.47 -3.78
CA VAL A 88 1.12 -9.98 -3.27
C VAL A 88 1.83 -11.03 -2.43
N GLU A 89 3.16 -10.96 -2.46
CA GLU A 89 4.00 -11.53 -1.42
C GLU A 89 4.33 -10.41 -0.41
N ALA A 90 3.86 -10.57 0.83
CA ALA A 90 3.90 -9.51 1.83
C ALA A 90 4.70 -9.89 3.07
N THR A 91 5.35 -8.90 3.67
CA THR A 91 5.84 -9.01 5.05
C THR A 91 4.66 -9.07 6.03
N PRO A 92 4.86 -9.59 7.24
CA PRO A 92 3.85 -9.50 8.29
C PRO A 92 3.37 -8.06 8.55
N VAL A 93 2.07 -7.88 8.75
CA VAL A 93 1.50 -6.59 9.14
C VAL A 93 1.94 -6.19 10.55
N ARG A 94 2.50 -4.98 10.65
CA ARG A 94 3.01 -4.38 11.89
C ARG A 94 2.63 -2.90 11.97
N PHE A 95 2.59 -2.32 13.17
CA PHE A 95 2.21 -0.90 13.38
C PHE A 95 3.17 -0.16 14.31
N ASP A 96 4.33 -0.76 14.56
CA ASP A 96 5.35 -0.35 15.51
C ASP A 96 6.62 0.17 14.82
N MET A 97 6.61 0.28 13.49
CA MET A 97 7.74 0.70 12.67
C MET A 97 7.47 2.07 12.03
N PRO A 98 7.72 3.17 12.75
CA PRO A 98 7.68 4.50 12.16
C PRO A 98 8.82 4.64 11.15
N ILE A 99 8.56 5.32 10.05
CA ILE A 99 9.61 5.80 9.16
C ILE A 99 10.34 6.92 9.92
N PRO A 100 11.68 6.85 10.08
CA PRO A 100 12.44 7.93 10.70
C PRO A 100 12.18 9.27 10.02
N ASP A 101 12.04 10.34 10.81
CA ASP A 101 11.72 11.69 10.36
C ASP A 101 12.66 12.19 9.24
N ASP A 102 13.96 11.95 9.39
CA ASP A 102 14.99 12.33 8.42
C ASP A 102 14.91 11.50 7.13
N LEU A 103 14.53 10.22 7.24
CA LEU A 103 14.29 9.38 6.08
C LEU A 103 13.03 9.84 5.35
N LEU A 104 11.92 10.05 6.06
CA LEU A 104 10.65 10.46 5.45
C LEU A 104 10.81 11.76 4.65
N ALA A 105 11.59 12.71 5.16
CA ALA A 105 11.89 13.97 4.48
C ALA A 105 12.75 13.82 3.22
N ARG A 106 13.47 12.70 3.05
CA ARG A 106 14.32 12.41 1.87
C ARG A 106 13.68 11.43 0.89
N LEU A 107 12.64 10.70 1.29
CA LEU A 107 11.98 9.73 0.43
C LEU A 107 11.44 10.40 -0.81
N THR A 108 11.91 9.94 -1.95
CA THR A 108 11.61 10.51 -3.24
C THR A 108 10.62 9.62 -3.99
N TRP A 109 9.54 10.22 -4.47
CA TRP A 109 8.41 9.53 -5.09
C TRP A 109 8.26 9.91 -6.56
N ARG A 110 7.77 8.97 -7.36
CA ARG A 110 7.39 9.16 -8.75
C ARG A 110 5.88 9.11 -8.88
N ASN A 111 5.33 10.18 -9.43
CA ASN A 111 3.90 10.24 -9.75
C ASN A 111 3.58 9.46 -11.05
N ARG A 112 2.29 9.37 -11.40
CA ARG A 112 1.84 8.67 -12.63
C ARG A 112 2.45 9.25 -13.93
N ARG A 113 2.90 10.50 -13.93
CA ARG A 113 3.57 11.16 -15.07
C ARG A 113 5.08 10.90 -15.09
N GLY A 114 5.60 10.09 -14.17
CA GLY A 114 7.02 9.81 -14.04
C GLY A 114 7.83 10.95 -13.41
N GLN A 115 7.18 12.00 -12.93
CA GLN A 115 7.87 13.12 -12.28
C GLN A 115 8.22 12.73 -10.85
N THR A 116 9.44 13.09 -10.49
CA THR A 116 10.06 12.81 -9.20
C THR A 116 9.84 13.99 -8.24
N GLY A 117 9.49 13.72 -6.99
CA GLY A 117 9.39 14.72 -5.93
C GLY A 117 9.02 14.12 -4.58
N ASP A 118 8.99 14.97 -3.57
CA ASP A 118 8.75 14.55 -2.18
C ASP A 118 7.26 14.27 -1.93
N LEU A 119 6.98 13.58 -0.83
CA LEU A 119 5.61 13.36 -0.39
C LEU A 119 4.99 14.70 0.05
N LYS A 120 3.79 14.99 -0.44
CA LYS A 120 3.10 16.23 -0.07
C LYS A 120 2.84 16.28 1.44
N TYR A 121 2.98 17.48 2.01
CA TYR A 121 2.67 17.80 3.41
C TYR A 121 3.55 17.11 4.46
N VAL A 122 4.71 16.59 4.05
CA VAL A 122 5.78 16.26 4.99
C VAL A 122 6.52 17.56 5.35
N MET A 123 6.51 17.93 6.62
CA MET A 123 7.24 19.06 7.20
C MET A 123 7.99 18.55 8.44
N ASP A 124 9.29 18.82 8.52
CA ASP A 124 10.15 18.37 9.62
C ASP A 124 10.02 16.86 9.91
N GLY A 125 9.91 16.04 8.86
CA GLY A 125 9.77 14.59 8.96
C GLY A 125 8.41 14.12 9.53
N ARG A 126 7.46 15.03 9.69
CA ARG A 126 6.10 14.75 10.16
C ARG A 126 5.11 15.07 9.08
N LEU A 127 3.99 14.37 9.10
CA LEU A 127 2.92 14.61 8.16
C LEU A 127 1.89 15.57 8.74
N GLU A 128 1.82 16.79 8.21
CA GLU A 128 0.85 17.80 8.69
C GLU A 128 -0.58 17.51 8.24
N ARG A 129 -0.74 16.85 7.09
CA ARG A 129 -2.06 16.54 6.50
C ARG A 129 -2.04 15.18 5.82
N SER A 130 -2.95 14.30 6.21
CA SER A 130 -3.15 12.99 5.58
C SER A 130 -4.12 13.01 4.40
N VAL A 131 -4.92 14.06 4.28
CA VAL A 131 -5.84 14.25 3.15
C VAL A 131 -5.00 14.35 1.87
N SER A 132 -5.31 13.50 0.88
CA SER A 132 -4.64 13.36 -0.44
C SER A 132 -3.31 12.56 -0.50
N LEU A 133 -2.94 11.85 0.57
CA LEU A 133 -1.89 10.80 0.52
C LEU A 133 -2.41 9.42 0.14
N GLN A 134 -3.73 9.30 -0.01
CA GLN A 134 -4.37 8.06 -0.43
C GLN A 134 -4.03 7.83 -1.90
N GLY A 135 -3.20 6.82 -2.19
CA GLY A 135 -2.80 6.54 -3.56
C GLY A 135 -1.70 5.49 -3.68
N PHE A 136 -1.45 5.10 -4.93
CA PHE A 136 -0.33 4.25 -5.32
C PHE A 136 0.82 5.15 -5.79
N TYR A 137 1.90 5.20 -5.02
CA TYR A 137 3.11 5.95 -5.35
C TYR A 137 4.26 4.99 -5.59
N ARG A 138 5.14 5.33 -6.54
CA ARG A 138 6.36 4.57 -6.77
C ARG A 138 7.52 5.30 -6.13
N LEU A 139 8.30 4.62 -5.29
CA LEU A 139 9.58 5.16 -4.87
C LEU A 139 10.56 5.16 -6.04
N THR A 140 11.57 6.04 -5.99
CA THR A 140 12.79 5.83 -6.77
C THR A 140 13.49 4.57 -6.25
N SER A 141 14.35 3.93 -7.06
CA SER A 141 15.10 2.74 -6.63
C SER A 141 15.95 2.99 -5.38
N GLU A 142 16.53 4.19 -5.27
CA GLU A 142 17.31 4.60 -4.10
C GLU A 142 16.44 4.71 -2.85
N SER A 143 15.32 5.44 -2.92
CA SER A 143 14.41 5.57 -1.77
C SER A 143 13.71 4.26 -1.43
N ALA A 144 13.48 3.38 -2.40
CA ALA A 144 13.00 2.02 -2.16
C ALA A 144 14.02 1.20 -1.37
N GLY A 145 15.32 1.30 -1.71
CA GLY A 145 16.40 0.66 -0.95
C GLY A 145 16.49 1.17 0.48
N GLN A 146 16.49 2.50 0.67
CA GLN A 146 16.52 3.12 2.01
C GLN A 146 15.31 2.73 2.87
N LEU A 147 14.11 2.69 2.28
CA LEU A 147 12.92 2.24 3.01
C LEU A 147 12.96 0.72 3.28
N ALA A 148 13.49 -0.07 2.36
CA ALA A 148 13.67 -1.51 2.54
C ALA A 148 14.65 -1.83 3.67
N GLU A 149 15.68 -1.01 3.90
CA GLU A 149 16.58 -1.14 5.05
C GLU A 149 15.86 -0.90 6.38
N VAL A 150 14.91 0.05 6.44
CA VAL A 150 14.09 0.26 7.64
C VAL A 150 13.12 -0.90 7.87
N VAL A 151 12.60 -1.49 6.80
CA VAL A 151 11.61 -2.59 6.89
C VAL A 151 12.27 -3.97 7.04
N GLY A 152 13.52 -4.12 6.57
CA GLY A 152 14.47 -5.16 6.99
C GLY A 152 14.99 -4.83 8.41
N GLU A 153 15.41 -5.78 9.24
CA GLU A 153 16.78 -6.31 9.28
C GLU A 153 16.88 -7.46 10.33
N PRO A 154 17.94 -8.30 10.34
CA PRO A 154 19.01 -8.48 9.35
C PRO A 154 18.84 -9.82 8.60
N SER A 155 19.87 -10.17 7.81
CA SER A 155 20.15 -11.49 7.21
C SER A 155 19.64 -12.71 7.99
#